data_AF-A0A1G6LAT9-F1
#
_entry.id   AF-A0A1G6LAT9-F1
#
_cell.length_a   1.000
_cell.length_b   1.000
_cell.length_c   1.000
_cell.angle_alpha   90.00
_cell.angle_beta   90.00
_cell.angle_gamma   90.00
#
_symmetry.space_group_name_H-M   'P 1'
#
loop_
_entity.id
_entity.type
_entity.pdbx_description
1 polymer ?
#
loop_
_entity_poly.entity_id
_entity_poly.type
_entity_poly.pdbx_seq_one_letter_code
_entity_poly.pdbx_strand_id
1 'polypeptide(L)'
;MDLTPSQRSAIEHVTAWAKNQRQDADATITHILNMSNISRERWRQAVRHVKVHARIGLQFHPDRPDASMRTVAEALLEDGIYKSQFETLISNGSVTAYPGGERDLWEKRLFGGAYHRKGVISKDQNMGRFT
;
A
#
# COMPACT_ATOMS: atom_id res chain seq x y z
N MET A 1 -8.50 -11.17 10.87
CA MET A 1 -7.16 -11.59 10.44
C MET A 1 -6.17 -10.74 11.19
N ASP A 2 -5.29 -11.36 11.98
CA ASP A 2 -4.36 -10.61 12.83
C ASP A 2 -3.17 -10.10 12.02
N LEU A 3 -2.88 -8.81 12.17
CA LEU A 3 -1.73 -8.19 11.52
C LEU A 3 -0.44 -8.68 12.17
N THR A 4 0.57 -8.97 11.35
CA THR A 4 1.91 -9.28 11.85
C THR A 4 2.52 -8.06 12.56
N PRO A 5 3.50 -8.24 13.46
CA PRO A 5 4.16 -7.11 14.12
C PRO A 5 4.74 -6.09 13.12
N SER A 6 5.25 -6.57 11.99
CA SER A 6 5.78 -5.74 10.90
C SER A 6 4.67 -4.91 10.23
N GLN A 7 3.53 -5.53 9.91
CA GLN A 7 2.37 -4.83 9.34
C GLN A 7 1.82 -3.77 10.29
N ARG A 8 1.69 -4.11 11.58
CA ARG A 8 1.25 -3.15 12.61
C ARG A 8 2.20 -1.97 12.70
N SER A 9 3.51 -2.23 12.76
CA SER A 9 4.51 -1.16 12.81
C SER A 9 4.51 -0.29 11.55
N ALA A 10 4.25 -0.87 10.37
CA ALA A 10 4.13 -0.10 9.13
C ALA A 10 2.92 0.84 9.17
N ILE A 11 1.75 0.35 9.61
CA ILE A 11 0.52 1.15 9.75
C ILE A 11 0.70 2.27 10.79
N GLU A 12 1.33 1.96 11.92
CA GLU A 12 1.63 2.95 12.96
C GLU A 12 2.53 4.06 12.43
N HIS A 13 3.59 3.70 11.69
CA HIS A 13 4.51 4.67 11.09
C HIS A 13 3.79 5.60 10.10
N VAL A 14 3.04 5.04 9.14
CA VAL A 14 2.29 5.83 8.15
C VAL A 14 1.24 6.71 8.84
N THR A 15 0.58 6.20 9.88
CA THR A 15 -0.41 6.95 10.66
C THR A 15 0.22 8.12 11.40
N ALA A 16 1.38 7.91 12.04
CA ALA A 16 2.12 8.96 12.73
C ALA A 16 2.59 10.04 11.74
N TRP A 17 3.15 9.62 10.60
CA TRP A 17 3.54 10.53 9.52
C TRP A 17 2.35 11.38 9.03
N ALA A 18 1.21 10.75 8.73
CA ALA A 18 0.01 11.45 8.27
C ALA A 18 -0.57 12.41 9.32
N LYS A 19 -0.44 12.11 10.62
CA LYS A 19 -0.83 13.01 11.70
C LYS A 19 0.07 14.25 11.76
N ASN A 20 1.38 14.06 11.64
CA ASN A 20 2.35 15.15 11.68
C ASN A 20 2.16 16.13 10.51
N GLN A 21 1.80 15.62 9.31
CA GLN A 21 1.55 16.44 8.13
C GLN A 21 0.17 17.13 8.12
N ARG A 22 -0.69 16.89 9.13
CA ARG A 22 -2.10 17.29 9.07
C ARG A 22 -2.30 18.81 9.00
N GLN A 23 -1.53 19.55 9.79
CA GLN A 23 -1.69 21.01 9.89
C GLN A 23 -1.38 21.69 8.55
N ASP A 24 -0.22 21.36 7.97
CA ASP A 24 0.21 21.91 6.68
C ASP A 24 -0.72 21.49 5.54
N ALA A 25 -1.19 20.25 5.58
CA ALA A 25 -2.18 19.76 4.63
C ALA A 25 -3.52 20.53 4.74
N ASP A 26 -4.01 20.80 5.95
CA ASP A 26 -5.26 21.56 6.14
C ASP A 26 -5.12 23.00 5.65
N ALA A 27 -3.96 23.63 5.89
CA ALA A 27 -3.66 24.96 5.37
C ALA A 27 -3.64 24.99 3.84
N THR A 28 -2.97 24.00 3.22
CA THR A 28 -2.90 23.86 1.76
C THR A 28 -4.28 23.63 1.14
N ILE A 29 -5.06 22.70 1.71
CA ILE A 29 -6.42 22.42 1.26
C ILE A 29 -7.29 23.67 1.38
N THR A 30 -7.24 24.38 2.51
CA THR A 30 -8.02 25.60 2.72
C THR A 30 -7.70 26.66 1.68
N HIS A 31 -6.42 26.86 1.38
CA HIS A 31 -5.99 27.80 0.34
C HIS A 31 -6.58 27.44 -1.03
N ILE A 32 -6.46 26.17 -1.45
CA ILE A 32 -6.98 25.69 -2.74
C ILE A 32 -8.51 25.84 -2.83
N LEU A 33 -9.23 25.49 -1.75
CA LEU A 33 -10.69 25.60 -1.69
C LEU A 33 -11.14 27.06 -1.83
N ASN A 34 -10.47 28.00 -1.18
CA ASN A 34 -10.74 29.43 -1.31
C ASN A 34 -10.51 29.93 -2.74
N MET A 35 -9.36 29.57 -3.33
CA MET A 35 -9.01 29.94 -4.72
C MET A 35 -9.99 29.35 -5.75
N SER A 36 -10.59 28.21 -5.43
CA SER A 36 -11.54 27.51 -6.31
C SER A 36 -13.00 27.86 -6.03
N ASN A 37 -13.29 28.75 -5.07
CA ASN A 37 -14.63 29.08 -4.59
C ASN A 37 -15.45 27.82 -4.18
N ILE A 38 -14.78 26.85 -3.53
CA ILE A 38 -15.40 25.61 -3.04
C ILE A 38 -15.57 25.71 -1.53
N SER A 39 -16.79 25.51 -1.03
CA SER A 39 -17.04 25.52 0.41
C SER A 39 -16.38 24.31 1.11
N ARG A 40 -15.95 24.53 2.36
CA ARG A 40 -15.40 23.46 3.21
C ARG A 40 -16.40 22.32 3.45
N GLU A 41 -17.70 22.60 3.39
CA GLU A 41 -18.76 21.59 3.50
C GLU A 41 -18.80 20.66 2.26
N ARG A 42 -18.76 21.23 1.05
CA ARG A 42 -18.70 20.44 -0.19
C ARG A 42 -17.47 19.55 -0.23
N TRP A 43 -16.32 20.05 0.22
CA TRP A 43 -15.10 19.26 0.39
C TRP A 43 -15.29 18.08 1.36
N ARG A 44 -15.84 18.32 2.55
CA ARG A 44 -16.09 17.26 3.54
C ARG A 44 -17.02 16.18 3.00
N GLN A 45 -18.06 16.57 2.26
CA GLN A 45 -18.97 15.63 1.61
C GLN A 45 -18.24 14.78 0.57
N ALA A 46 -17.40 15.39 -0.28
CA ALA A 46 -16.59 14.65 -1.24
C ALA A 46 -15.66 13.63 -0.55
N VAL A 47 -14.93 14.04 0.49
CA VAL A 47 -14.08 13.12 1.27
C VAL A 47 -14.89 12.00 1.89
N ARG A 48 -16.09 12.28 2.41
CA ARG A 48 -16.99 11.26 2.95
C ARG A 48 -17.40 10.27 1.87
N HIS A 49 -17.79 10.73 0.69
CA HIS A 49 -18.13 9.85 -0.43
C HIS A 49 -16.96 8.97 -0.86
N VAL A 50 -15.75 9.53 -0.93
CA VAL A 50 -14.54 8.75 -1.21
C VAL A 50 -14.34 7.68 -0.13
N LYS A 51 -14.42 8.03 1.15
CA LYS A 51 -14.22 7.05 2.25
C LYS A 51 -15.26 5.94 2.27
N VAL A 52 -16.51 6.22 1.90
CA VAL A 52 -17.61 5.24 1.94
C VAL A 52 -17.66 4.38 0.69
N HIS A 53 -17.31 4.93 -0.48
CA HIS A 53 -17.55 4.29 -1.77
C HIS A 53 -16.28 3.93 -2.56
N ALA A 54 -15.10 4.44 -2.18
CA ALA A 54 -13.88 4.08 -2.88
C ALA A 54 -13.62 2.57 -2.77
N ARG A 55 -13.33 1.96 -3.91
CA ARG A 55 -12.90 0.58 -4.01
C ARG A 55 -11.40 0.53 -4.21
N ILE A 56 -10.76 -0.48 -3.65
CA ILE A 56 -9.35 -0.74 -3.91
C ILE A 56 -9.27 -1.45 -5.27
N GLY A 57 -8.64 -0.80 -6.24
CA GLY A 57 -8.29 -1.41 -7.52
C GLY A 57 -6.97 -2.16 -7.39
N LEU A 58 -6.96 -3.44 -7.75
CA LEU A 58 -5.76 -4.25 -7.79
C LEU A 58 -5.31 -4.41 -9.24
N GLN A 59 -4.10 -3.95 -9.56
CA GLN A 59 -3.52 -4.06 -10.90
C GLN A 59 -2.43 -5.13 -10.91
N PHE A 60 -2.64 -6.18 -11.70
CA PHE A 60 -1.69 -7.28 -11.87
C PHE A 60 -1.76 -7.81 -13.30
N HIS A 61 -0.71 -8.52 -13.72
CA HIS A 61 -0.71 -9.24 -14.99
C HIS A 61 -1.19 -10.67 -14.73
N PRO A 62 -2.40 -11.06 -15.20
CA PRO A 62 -3.00 -12.34 -14.85
C PRO A 62 -2.17 -13.53 -15.34
N ASP A 63 -1.56 -13.42 -16.53
CA ASP A 63 -0.88 -14.53 -17.20
C ASP A 63 0.59 -14.70 -16.80
N ARG A 64 1.12 -13.87 -15.89
CA ARG A 64 2.52 -14.00 -15.48
C ARG A 64 2.70 -15.27 -14.64
N PRO A 65 3.63 -16.17 -15.00
CA PRO A 65 3.91 -17.34 -14.20
C PRO A 65 4.73 -16.98 -12.96
N ASP A 66 4.39 -17.61 -11.83
CA ASP A 66 5.21 -17.65 -10.62
C ASP A 66 6.32 -18.73 -10.74
N ALA A 67 7.16 -18.85 -9.71
CA ALA A 67 8.22 -19.85 -9.68
C ALA A 67 7.72 -21.31 -9.72
N SER A 68 6.42 -21.54 -9.48
CA SER A 68 5.76 -22.86 -9.59
C SER A 68 5.04 -23.03 -10.94
N MET A 69 5.28 -22.13 -11.91
CA MET A 69 4.65 -22.11 -13.23
C MET A 69 3.13 -21.92 -13.22
N ARG A 70 2.56 -21.46 -12.10
CA ARG A 70 1.15 -21.05 -12.03
C ARG A 70 1.03 -19.59 -12.40
N THR A 71 -0.02 -19.24 -13.12
CA THR A 71 -0.33 -17.84 -13.41
C THR A 71 -0.73 -17.10 -12.13
N VAL A 72 -0.52 -15.77 -12.09
CA VAL A 72 -0.99 -14.94 -10.97
C VAL A 72 -2.50 -15.10 -10.75
N ALA A 73 -3.28 -15.24 -11.83
CA ALA A 73 -4.72 -15.47 -11.73
C ALA A 73 -5.06 -16.80 -11.01
N GLU A 74 -4.39 -17.90 -11.37
CA GLU A 74 -4.57 -19.21 -10.70
C GLU A 74 -4.16 -19.14 -9.24
N ALA A 75 -2.99 -18.57 -8.94
CA ALA A 75 -2.52 -18.44 -7.56
C ALA A 75 -3.47 -17.58 -6.70
N LEU A 76 -4.04 -16.51 -7.27
CA LEU A 76 -5.03 -15.69 -6.56
C LEU A 76 -6.34 -16.44 -6.30
N LEU A 77 -6.80 -17.23 -7.28
CA LEU A 77 -8.01 -18.03 -7.16
C LEU A 77 -7.87 -19.13 -6.11
N GLU A 78 -6.73 -19.82 -6.10
CA GLU A 78 -6.46 -20.95 -5.18
C GLU A 78 -6.10 -20.50 -3.77
N ASP A 79 -5.15 -19.56 -3.65
CA ASP A 79 -4.59 -19.17 -2.36
C ASP A 79 -5.49 -18.14 -1.64
N GLY A 80 -6.32 -17.41 -2.40
CA GLY A 80 -7.16 -16.32 -1.91
C GLY A 80 -6.37 -15.18 -1.27
N ILE A 81 -5.05 -15.11 -1.49
CA ILE A 81 -4.11 -14.16 -0.89
C ILE A 81 -3.31 -13.49 -2.00
N TYR A 82 -3.21 -12.16 -1.96
CA TYR A 82 -2.32 -11.43 -2.84
C TYR A 82 -0.92 -11.43 -2.25
N LYS A 83 -0.06 -12.25 -2.86
CA LYS A 83 1.34 -12.40 -2.49
C LYS A 83 2.15 -11.25 -3.05
N SER A 84 3.06 -10.73 -2.23
CA SER A 84 3.93 -9.64 -2.62
C SER A 84 4.96 -10.09 -3.67
N GLN A 85 5.60 -9.13 -4.33
CA GLN A 85 6.73 -9.39 -5.23
C GLN A 85 7.93 -10.06 -4.53
N PHE A 86 8.06 -9.92 -3.20
CA PHE A 86 9.12 -10.56 -2.42
C PHE A 86 8.85 -12.05 -2.17
N GLU A 87 7.60 -12.49 -2.35
CA GLU A 87 7.23 -13.90 -2.31
C GLU A 87 7.08 -14.50 -3.71
N THR A 88 6.46 -13.76 -4.64
CA THR A 88 6.22 -14.25 -6.00
C THR A 88 7.43 -14.09 -6.92
N LEU A 89 8.36 -13.18 -6.58
CA LEU A 89 9.47 -12.73 -7.45
C LEU A 89 8.99 -12.12 -8.78
N ILE A 90 7.70 -11.80 -8.89
CA ILE A 90 7.09 -11.15 -10.05
C ILE A 90 7.09 -9.64 -9.81
N SER A 91 7.70 -8.87 -10.73
CA SER A 91 7.72 -7.40 -10.70
C SER A 91 6.96 -6.82 -11.89
N ASN A 92 6.26 -5.69 -11.71
CA ASN A 92 5.62 -4.92 -12.79
C ASN A 92 6.61 -4.16 -13.70
N GLY A 93 7.88 -4.57 -13.76
CA GLY A 93 8.87 -4.05 -14.72
C GLY A 93 10.01 -3.23 -14.11
N SER A 94 10.03 -3.03 -12.78
CA SER A 94 11.21 -2.48 -12.10
C SER A 94 12.07 -3.61 -11.54
N VAL A 95 13.33 -3.69 -11.98
CA VAL A 95 14.31 -4.68 -11.52
C VAL A 95 14.95 -4.32 -10.17
N THR A 96 14.53 -3.22 -9.53
CA THR A 96 15.15 -2.73 -8.28
C THR A 96 14.48 -3.25 -7.01
N ALA A 97 13.67 -4.30 -7.13
CA ALA A 97 12.97 -5.00 -6.06
C ALA A 97 13.87 -5.98 -5.27
N TYR A 98 15.15 -5.66 -5.11
CA TYR A 98 16.11 -6.41 -4.29
C TYR A 98 16.56 -5.56 -3.10
N PRO A 99 17.06 -6.17 -2.00
CA PRO A 99 17.54 -5.42 -0.84
C PRO A 99 18.56 -4.34 -1.22
N GLY A 100 18.30 -3.08 -0.86
CA GLY A 100 19.12 -1.93 -1.21
C GLY A 100 18.85 -1.31 -2.58
N GLY A 101 17.94 -1.86 -3.39
CA GLY A 101 17.48 -1.23 -4.63
C GLY A 101 16.53 -0.05 -4.40
N GLU A 102 16.28 0.76 -5.44
CA GLU A 102 15.41 1.95 -5.36
C GLU A 102 14.02 1.66 -4.80
N ARG A 103 13.40 0.55 -5.20
CA ARG A 103 12.09 0.15 -4.68
C ARG A 103 12.16 -0.19 -3.20
N ASP A 104 13.17 -0.95 -2.79
CA ASP A 104 13.39 -1.33 -1.40
C ASP A 104 13.62 -0.11 -0.50
N LEU A 105 14.45 0.84 -0.95
CA LEU A 105 14.70 2.10 -0.24
C LEU A 105 13.46 3.00 -0.18
N TRP A 106 12.66 3.03 -1.25
CA TRP A 106 11.38 3.74 -1.25
C TRP A 106 10.41 3.12 -0.23
N GLU A 107 10.27 1.80 -0.21
CA GLU A 107 9.42 1.11 0.77
C GLU A 107 9.93 1.28 2.20
N LYS A 108 11.25 1.26 2.40
CA LYS A 108 11.89 1.57 3.68
C LYS A 108 11.48 2.94 4.19
N ARG A 109 11.48 3.96 3.32
CA ARG A 109 11.02 5.31 3.68
C ARG A 109 9.52 5.35 3.97
N LEU A 110 8.72 4.73 3.10
CA LEU A 110 7.25 4.75 3.22
C LEU A 110 6.77 4.07 4.51
N PHE A 111 7.36 2.93 4.86
CA PHE A 111 6.94 2.11 6.00
C PHE A 111 7.84 2.25 7.22
N GLY A 112 8.77 3.22 7.23
CA GLY A 112 9.69 3.44 8.35
C GLY A 112 10.61 2.26 8.66
N GLY A 113 10.95 1.46 7.64
CA GLY A 113 11.77 0.26 7.76
C GLY A 113 11.11 -0.88 8.53
N ALA A 114 9.78 -0.89 8.67
CA ALA A 114 9.05 -1.94 9.38
C ALA A 114 9.36 -3.33 8.82
N TYR A 115 9.55 -3.45 7.51
CA TYR A 115 9.87 -4.71 6.83
C TYR A 115 11.37 -5.00 6.69
N HIS A 116 12.24 -4.09 7.16
CA HIS A 116 13.71 -4.21 7.10
C HIS A 116 14.33 -4.70 8.41
N ARG A 117 13.50 -5.04 9.41
CA ARG A 117 13.97 -5.53 10.71
C ARG A 117 14.46 -6.98 10.59
N LYS A 118 15.39 -7.37 11.48
CA LYS A 118 15.84 -8.76 11.58
C LYS A 118 14.65 -9.66 11.93
N GLY A 119 14.50 -10.77 11.21
CA GLY A 119 13.44 -11.76 11.44
C GLY A 119 12.14 -11.54 10.68
N VAL A 120 12.02 -10.44 9.91
CA VAL A 120 10.90 -10.24 8.98
C VAL A 120 11.09 -11.16 7.77
N ILE A 121 10.03 -11.86 7.39
CA ILE A 121 10.01 -12.75 6.21
C ILE A 121 9.13 -12.15 5.11
N SER A 122 9.30 -12.58 3.85
CA SER A 122 8.52 -12.06 2.71
C SER A 122 7.00 -12.14 2.91
N LYS A 123 6.53 -13.15 3.65
CA LYS A 123 5.11 -13.33 3.99
C LYS A 123 4.53 -12.18 4.83
N ASP A 124 5.34 -11.49 5.62
CA ASP A 124 4.90 -10.32 6.39
C ASP A 124 4.46 -9.16 5.49
N GLN A 125 4.88 -9.18 4.22
CA GLN A 125 4.54 -8.17 3.22
C GLN A 125 3.34 -8.54 2.35
N ASN A 126 2.73 -9.71 2.55
CA ASN A 126 1.55 -10.11 1.81
C ASN A 126 0.33 -9.28 2.24
N MET A 127 -0.55 -9.04 1.28
CA MET A 127 -1.83 -8.40 1.55
C MET A 127 -2.83 -9.47 2.02
N GLY A 128 -3.83 -9.05 2.80
CA GLY A 128 -4.81 -9.94 3.43
C GLY A 128 -5.60 -10.80 2.44
N ARG A 129 -6.38 -11.76 2.96
CA ARG A 129 -7.24 -12.60 2.11
C ARG A 129 -8.30 -11.79 1.38
N PHE A 130 -8.56 -12.18 0.15
CA PHE A 130 -9.63 -11.69 -0.73
C PHE A 130 -10.90 -12.55 -0.63
N THR A 131 -10.92 -13.50 0.31
CA THR A 131 -12.05 -14.40 0.62
C THR A 131 -12.50 -14.22 2.05
#